data_AF-A0A9D8ITE0-F1
#
_entry.id   AF-A0A9D8ITE0-F1
#
_cell.length_a   1.000
_cell.length_b   1.000
_cell.length_c   1.000
_cell.angle_alpha   90.00
_cell.angle_beta   90.00
_cell.angle_gamma   90.00
#
_symmetry.space_group_name_H-M   'P 1'
#
loop_
_entity.id
_entity.type
_entity.pdbx_description
1 polymer ?
#
loop_
_entity_poly.entity_id
_entity_poly.type
_entity_poly.pdbx_seq_one_letter_code
_entity_poly.pdbx_strand_id
1 'polypeptide(L)'
;MAESFPASGGTDRARVTAAPWLSAGERIAAALIGAASLSLLLLASTLEPSSKGLGTHTQLGLPPCTWTIAFGIPCPSCGMTTSFAHAVRGDLLSSFVAQPMGALLAL
;
A
#
# COMPACT_ATOMS: atom_id res chain seq x y z
N MET A 1 16.39 -67.23 -23.62
CA MET A 1 15.20 -66.40 -23.86
C MET A 1 15.43 -65.11 -23.10
N ALA A 2 16.14 -64.18 -23.75
CA ALA A 2 16.65 -62.93 -23.18
C ALA A 2 15.80 -61.80 -23.76
N GLU A 3 14.85 -61.31 -22.99
CA GLU A 3 14.04 -60.14 -23.34
C GLU A 3 14.83 -58.90 -22.90
N SER A 4 15.57 -58.36 -23.86
CA SER A 4 16.33 -57.11 -23.75
C SER A 4 15.42 -55.94 -23.40
N PHE A 5 15.72 -55.30 -22.27
CA PHE A 5 15.12 -54.04 -21.80
C PHE A 5 15.76 -52.87 -22.57
N PRO A 6 15.03 -52.06 -23.36
CA PRO A 6 15.59 -50.82 -23.88
C PRO A 6 15.55 -49.75 -22.80
N ALA A 7 16.73 -49.42 -22.28
CA ALA A 7 16.98 -48.15 -21.63
C ALA A 7 16.98 -47.04 -22.70
N SER A 8 15.89 -46.30 -22.84
CA SER A 8 15.90 -45.01 -23.53
C SER A 8 15.80 -43.90 -22.49
N GLY A 9 16.97 -43.43 -22.07
CA GLY A 9 17.11 -42.15 -21.39
C GLY A 9 16.60 -41.03 -22.27
N GLY A 10 15.78 -40.17 -21.69
CA GLY A 10 15.31 -38.94 -22.29
C GLY A 10 14.98 -37.98 -21.16
N THR A 11 15.99 -37.26 -20.70
CA THR A 11 15.84 -36.14 -19.77
C THR A 11 15.00 -35.06 -20.44
N ASP A 12 13.68 -35.12 -20.29
CA ASP A 12 12.82 -34.01 -20.68
C ASP A 12 12.79 -32.95 -19.56
N ARG A 13 13.97 -32.34 -19.36
CA ARG A 13 14.18 -31.09 -18.61
C ARG A 13 14.01 -29.89 -19.54
N ALA A 14 13.16 -30.00 -20.56
CA ALA A 14 12.84 -28.92 -21.47
C ALA A 14 11.31 -28.73 -21.43
N ARG A 15 10.77 -27.85 -20.61
CA ARG A 15 10.97 -26.41 -20.72
C ARG A 15 10.15 -25.84 -19.57
N VAL A 16 10.79 -25.26 -18.56
CA VAL A 16 10.13 -24.21 -17.78
C VAL A 16 9.92 -23.09 -18.79
N THR A 17 8.83 -23.16 -19.57
CA THR A 17 8.43 -22.08 -20.45
C THR A 17 8.24 -20.90 -19.53
N ALA A 18 9.16 -19.95 -19.58
CA ALA A 18 9.00 -18.63 -19.03
C ALA A 18 7.69 -18.08 -19.61
N ALA A 19 6.59 -18.24 -18.87
CA ALA A 19 5.38 -17.49 -19.13
C ALA A 19 5.79 -16.01 -19.22
N PRO A 20 5.27 -15.21 -20.15
CA PRO A 20 5.58 -13.79 -20.15
C PRO A 20 5.11 -13.20 -18.82
N TRP A 21 6.08 -12.97 -17.94
CA TRP A 21 5.95 -12.32 -16.64
C TRP A 21 5.34 -10.94 -16.88
N LEU A 22 4.03 -10.78 -16.64
CA LEU A 22 3.19 -9.59 -16.92
C LEU A 22 3.28 -9.02 -18.36
N SER A 23 2.13 -8.90 -19.02
CA SER A 23 1.96 -8.11 -20.24
C SER A 23 2.42 -6.65 -20.05
N ALA A 24 2.73 -5.96 -21.15
CA ALA A 24 3.13 -4.56 -21.09
C ALA A 24 2.07 -3.67 -20.40
N GLY A 25 0.78 -3.97 -20.61
CA GLY A 25 -0.32 -3.27 -19.94
C GLY A 25 -0.32 -3.47 -18.42
N GLU A 26 -0.14 -4.69 -17.95
CA GLU A 26 -0.07 -4.99 -16.51
C GLU A 26 1.16 -4.33 -15.85
N ARG A 27 2.29 -4.26 -16.55
CA ARG A 27 3.49 -3.55 -16.07
C ARG A 27 3.26 -2.06 -15.93
N ILE A 28 2.60 -1.43 -16.91
CA ILE A 28 2.26 0.00 -16.85
C ILE A 28 1.29 0.25 -15.70
N ALA A 29 0.26 -0.57 -15.55
CA ALA A 29 -0.69 -0.44 -14.44
C ALA A 29 0.01 -0.57 -13.07
N ALA A 30 0.88 -1.57 -12.91
CA ALA A 30 1.67 -1.75 -11.69
C ALA A 30 2.59 -0.55 -11.41
N ALA A 31 3.25 -0.01 -12.45
CA ALA A 31 4.10 1.17 -12.32
C ALA A 31 3.30 2.42 -11.89
N LEU A 32 2.12 2.63 -12.46
CA LEU A 32 1.25 3.76 -12.10
C LEU A 32 0.74 3.64 -10.66
N ILE A 33 0.28 2.45 -10.25
CA ILE A 33 -0.16 2.19 -8.88
C ILE A 33 0.99 2.39 -7.90
N GLY A 34 2.16 1.82 -8.19
CA GLY A 34 3.36 1.98 -7.36
C GLY A 34 3.80 3.44 -7.24
N ALA A 35 3.81 4.19 -8.34
CA ALA A 35 4.14 5.61 -8.33
C ALA A 35 3.13 6.43 -7.52
N ALA A 36 1.83 6.14 -7.65
CA ALA A 36 0.78 6.79 -6.87
C ALA A 36 0.95 6.52 -5.36
N SER A 37 1.10 5.26 -4.96
CA SER A 37 1.32 4.88 -3.56
C SER A 37 2.60 5.51 -3.00
N LEU A 38 3.70 5.47 -3.75
CA LEU A 38 4.95 6.09 -3.34
C LEU A 38 4.80 7.61 -3.15
N SER A 39 4.08 8.29 -4.04
CA SER A 39 3.84 9.73 -3.93
C SER A 39 3.07 10.10 -2.65
N LEU A 40 2.08 9.29 -2.25
CA LEU A 40 1.34 9.48 -1.01
C LEU A 40 2.22 9.32 0.23
N LEU A 41 3.08 8.30 0.25
CA LEU A 41 4.00 8.05 1.37
C LEU A 41 5.06 9.14 1.47
N LEU A 42 5.62 9.57 0.33
CA LEU A 42 6.54 10.70 0.29
C LEU A 42 5.88 11.98 0.80
N LEU A 43 4.64 12.28 0.38
CA LEU A 43 3.91 13.43 0.89
C LEU A 43 3.68 13.32 2.41
N ALA A 44 3.21 12.18 2.89
CA ALA A 44 2.98 11.94 4.32
C ALA A 44 4.26 12.04 5.17
N SER A 45 5.43 11.75 4.58
CA SER A 45 6.73 11.90 5.26
C SER A 45 7.08 13.37 5.57
N THR A 46 6.49 14.31 4.84
CA THR A 46 6.70 15.76 5.04
C THR A 46 5.69 16.39 5.99
N LEU A 47 4.61 15.68 6.34
CA LEU A 47 3.54 16.18 7.21
C LEU A 47 3.78 15.80 8.66
N GLU A 48 3.65 16.74 9.61
CA GLU A 48 3.77 16.44 11.03
C GLU A 48 2.46 15.83 11.58
N PRO A 49 2.46 14.60 12.12
CA PRO A 49 1.24 13.98 12.61
C PRO A 49 0.65 14.75 13.79
N SER A 50 -0.66 15.04 13.71
CA SER A 50 -1.40 15.69 14.80
C SER A 50 -1.54 14.77 16.02
N SER A 51 -1.16 15.26 17.21
CA SER A 51 -1.33 14.55 18.48
C SER A 51 -2.78 14.24 18.86
N LYS A 52 -3.74 14.91 18.22
CA LYS A 52 -5.18 14.65 18.40
C LYS A 52 -5.68 13.46 17.56
N GLY A 53 -4.86 12.91 16.67
CA GLY A 53 -5.25 11.85 15.73
C GLY A 53 -5.99 12.36 14.47
N LEU A 54 -6.30 13.66 14.39
CA LEU A 54 -7.12 14.27 13.34
C LEU A 54 -6.50 15.58 12.85
N GLY A 55 -6.85 15.99 11.63
CA GLY A 55 -6.62 17.36 11.17
C GLY A 55 -5.26 17.61 10.51
N THR A 56 -4.42 16.60 10.37
CA THR A 56 -3.12 16.71 9.67
C THR A 56 -3.29 17.17 8.21
N HIS A 57 -4.47 16.96 7.62
CA HIS A 57 -4.79 17.41 6.26
C HIS A 57 -4.76 18.94 6.10
N THR A 58 -4.91 19.74 7.17
CA THR A 58 -4.86 21.21 7.07
C THR A 58 -3.48 21.74 6.70
N GLN A 59 -2.41 20.97 6.97
CA GLN A 59 -1.04 21.31 6.55
C GLN A 59 -0.88 21.26 5.03
N LEU A 60 -1.78 20.56 4.32
CA LEU A 60 -1.85 20.54 2.86
C LEU A 60 -2.60 21.77 2.29
N GLY A 61 -2.98 22.73 3.14
CA GLY A 61 -3.79 23.89 2.74
C GLY A 61 -5.28 23.60 2.60
N LEU A 62 -5.73 22.40 3.03
CA LEU A 62 -7.14 22.02 3.01
C LEU A 62 -7.90 22.67 4.19
N PRO A 63 -9.19 22.97 4.02
CA PRO A 63 -9.98 23.60 5.07
C PRO A 63 -10.14 22.67 6.29
N PRO A 64 -10.38 23.23 7.49
CA PRO A 64 -10.76 22.46 8.67
C PRO A 64 -11.98 21.57 8.41
N CYS A 65 -12.05 20.42 9.09
CA CYS A 65 -13.15 19.47 8.90
C CYS A 65 -14.46 20.02 9.48
N THR A 66 -15.39 20.44 8.62
CA THR A 66 -16.69 20.98 9.03
C THR A 66 -17.48 20.00 9.90
N TRP A 67 -17.33 18.68 9.73
CA TRP A 67 -17.99 17.68 10.57
C TRP A 67 -17.67 17.88 12.05
N THR A 68 -16.39 18.04 12.37
CA THR A 68 -15.95 18.25 13.75
C THR A 68 -16.45 19.58 14.32
N ILE A 69 -16.59 20.61 13.47
CA ILE A 69 -17.08 21.94 13.85
C ILE A 69 -18.60 21.92 14.08
N ALA A 70 -19.34 21.27 13.18
CA ALA A 70 -20.80 21.26 13.18
C ALA A 70 -21.39 20.33 14.25
N PHE A 71 -20.79 19.15 14.44
CA PHE A 71 -21.34 18.12 15.33
C PHE A 71 -20.58 17.98 16.65
N GLY A 72 -19.38 18.56 16.78
CA GLY A 72 -18.56 18.45 17.98
C GLY A 72 -18.01 17.05 18.27
N ILE A 73 -18.16 16.11 17.33
CA ILE A 73 -17.69 14.71 17.43
C ILE A 73 -16.57 14.43 16.42
N PRO A 74 -15.70 13.44 16.68
CA PRO A 74 -14.64 13.06 15.74
C PRO A 74 -15.24 12.60 14.40
N CYS A 75 -14.69 13.11 13.31
CA CYS A 75 -15.06 12.69 11.96
C CYS A 75 -14.43 11.32 11.64
N PRO A 76 -15.19 10.34 11.12
CA PRO A 76 -14.69 8.99 10.89
C PRO A 76 -13.62 8.90 9.80
N SER A 77 -13.41 9.94 8.97
CA SER A 77 -12.41 9.94 7.88
C SER A 77 -11.28 10.98 8.06
N CYS A 78 -11.42 11.96 8.95
CA CYS A 78 -10.47 13.06 9.12
C CYS A 78 -9.07 12.61 9.61
N GLY A 79 -8.98 11.42 10.21
CA GLY A 79 -7.72 10.84 10.70
C GLY A 79 -6.83 10.19 9.64
N MET A 80 -7.26 10.10 8.38
CA MET A 80 -6.53 9.33 7.36
C MET A 80 -5.12 9.88 7.09
N THR A 81 -4.96 11.19 6.90
CA THR A 81 -3.64 11.80 6.67
C THR A 81 -2.74 11.72 7.90
N THR A 82 -3.31 11.82 9.11
CA THR A 82 -2.59 11.60 10.36
C THR A 82 -2.08 10.17 10.46
N SER A 83 -2.92 9.19 10.10
CA SER A 83 -2.59 7.77 10.12
C SER A 83 -1.44 7.45 9.16
N PHE A 84 -1.47 8.00 7.93
CA PHE A 84 -0.36 7.89 6.98
C PHE A 84 0.93 8.53 7.53
N ALA A 85 0.85 9.71 8.14
CA ALA A 85 2.00 10.37 8.75
C ALA A 85 2.62 9.52 9.88
N HIS A 86 1.82 8.89 10.75
CA HIS A 86 2.37 7.96 11.74
C HIS A 86 2.97 6.70 11.09
N ALA A 87 2.30 6.12 10.08
CA ALA A 87 2.74 4.89 9.43
C ALA A 87 4.11 5.03 8.75
N VAL A 88 4.35 6.12 8.01
CA VAL A 88 5.66 6.36 7.34
C VAL A 88 6.81 6.56 8.32
N ARG A 89 6.51 6.85 9.60
CA ARG A 89 7.49 6.96 10.69
C ARG A 89 7.67 5.65 11.47
N GLY A 90 6.98 4.59 11.09
CA GLY A 90 6.98 3.29 11.78
C GLY A 90 6.12 3.25 13.05
N ASP A 91 5.35 4.30 13.35
CA ASP A 91 4.45 4.34 14.50
C ASP A 91 3.08 3.75 14.14
N LEU A 92 3.05 2.43 13.95
CA LEU A 92 1.85 1.71 13.50
C LEU A 92 0.72 1.73 14.53
N LEU A 93 1.05 1.81 15.83
CA LEU A 93 0.05 1.86 16.89
C LEU A 93 -0.72 3.18 16.84
N SER A 94 -0.03 4.32 16.81
CA SER A 94 -0.69 5.62 16.69
C SER A 94 -1.39 5.76 15.33
N SER A 95 -0.83 5.18 14.27
CA SER A 95 -1.46 5.11 12.96
C SER A 95 -2.83 4.41 13.01
N PHE A 96 -2.90 3.26 13.67
CA PHE A 96 -4.14 2.48 13.83
C PHE A 96 -5.15 3.18 14.74
N VAL A 97 -4.70 3.77 15.85
CA VAL A 97 -5.56 4.54 16.76
C VAL A 97 -6.15 5.77 16.07
N ALA A 98 -5.36 6.46 15.23
CA ALA A 98 -5.84 7.62 14.48
C ALA A 98 -6.90 7.25 13.42
N GLN A 99 -6.64 6.19 12.65
CA GLN A 99 -7.58 5.69 11.65
C GLN A 99 -7.21 4.26 11.20
N PRO A 100 -7.95 3.22 11.63
CA PRO A 100 -7.65 1.83 11.28
C PRO A 100 -7.57 1.56 9.78
N MET A 101 -8.50 2.13 9.00
CA MET A 101 -8.49 1.97 7.54
C MET A 101 -7.26 2.65 6.90
N GLY A 102 -6.82 3.77 7.47
CA GLY A 102 -5.64 4.50 7.02
C GLY A 102 -4.37 3.70 7.27
N ALA A 103 -4.28 3.06 8.45
CA ALA A 103 -3.14 2.22 8.81
C ALA A 103 -3.04 1.01 7.88
N LEU A 104 -4.17 0.37 7.57
CA LEU A 104 -4.22 -0.75 6.63
C LEU A 104 -3.84 -0.36 5.20
N LEU A 105 -4.19 0.85 4.75
CA LEU A 105 -3.85 1.34 3.41
C LEU A 105 -2.40 1.84 3.29
N ALA A 106 -1.77 2.20 4.40
CA ALA A 106 -0.39 2.68 4.43
C ALA A 106 0.65 1.54 4.51
N LEU A 107 0.19 0.29 4.68
CA LEU A 107 0.98 -0.94 4.75
C LEU A 107 0.85 -1.74 3.44
#